data_AF-A0A818AHZ0-F1
#
_entry.id   AF-A0A818AHZ0-F1
#
_cell.length_a   1.000
_cell.length_b   1.000
_cell.length_c   1.000
_cell.angle_alpha   90.00
_cell.angle_beta   90.00
_cell.angle_gamma   90.00
#
_symmetry.space_group_name_H-M   'P 1'
#
loop_
_entity.id
_entity.type
_entity.pdbx_description
1 polymer ?
#
loop_
_entity_poly.entity_id
_entity_poly.type
_entity_poly.pdbx_seq_one_letter_code
_entity_poly.pdbx_strand_id
1 'polypeptide(L)'
;MIDSLSTEVSDGWVATTANDDNTEIELTPVITGIIEQCSSKIFQVVQEKIMNFLAASSFTPRVSKLLTDLVQPILETNPIETLKYIMPQTCERIEKIMHDSEATILTDHKGDMELTWCLVLFSKLLQARGDTLLVYKPMILSVFHRCIHIIHKKSYEAIANAAKNLLKSLSYVYPIDYRLTVENIDGPFSDF
;
A
#
# COMPACT_ATOMS: atom_id res chain seq x y z
N MET A 1 -41.77 8.41 38.16
CA MET A 1 -42.41 7.27 38.85
C MET A 1 -42.88 6.34 37.73
N ILE A 2 -41.96 5.47 37.27
CA ILE A 2 -42.03 4.00 37.40
C ILE A 2 -42.93 3.44 36.29
N ASP A 3 -42.59 2.47 35.46
CA ASP A 3 -41.43 1.62 35.15
C ASP A 3 -41.95 0.84 33.92
N SER A 4 -41.24 0.76 32.80
CA SER A 4 -40.21 -0.26 32.51
C SER A 4 -40.77 -1.61 32.03
N LEU A 5 -40.11 -2.06 30.95
CA LEU A 5 -39.83 -3.44 30.51
C LEU A 5 -40.67 -4.05 29.37
N SER A 6 -39.95 -4.16 28.24
CA SER A 6 -39.73 -5.41 27.47
C SER A 6 -40.87 -5.86 26.55
N THR A 7 -40.64 -6.26 25.30
CA THR A 7 -39.44 -6.82 24.64
C THR A 7 -39.75 -6.98 23.16
N GLU A 8 -38.71 -6.75 22.32
CA GLU A 8 -38.38 -7.51 21.10
C GLU A 8 -39.33 -7.49 19.88
N VAL A 9 -38.92 -7.52 18.61
CA VAL A 9 -37.66 -7.47 17.83
C VAL A 9 -38.16 -7.47 16.38
N SER A 10 -37.55 -6.71 15.47
CA SER A 10 -36.92 -7.26 14.24
C SER A 10 -36.50 -6.12 13.31
N ASP A 11 -35.25 -5.71 13.52
CA ASP A 11 -34.42 -5.01 12.56
C ASP A 11 -34.11 -5.91 11.35
N GLY A 12 -34.06 -5.32 10.17
CA GLY A 12 -33.46 -5.95 9.01
C GLY A 12 -33.26 -4.92 7.92
N TRP A 13 -32.00 -4.76 7.50
CA TRP A 13 -31.54 -3.99 6.34
C TRP A 13 -31.43 -2.49 6.56
N VAL A 14 -30.25 -2.01 7.01
CA VAL A 14 -29.59 -0.75 6.54
C VAL A 14 -28.21 -0.51 7.19
N ALA A 15 -27.77 -1.25 8.22
CA ALA A 15 -26.51 -0.96 8.93
C ALA A 15 -25.40 -2.02 8.76
N THR A 16 -24.81 -2.19 7.56
CA THR A 16 -23.66 -3.15 7.40
C THR A 16 -22.50 -2.63 6.53
N THR A 17 -22.51 -1.38 6.07
CA THR A 17 -21.39 -0.83 5.28
C THR A 17 -20.49 0.14 6.04
N ALA A 18 -20.91 0.65 7.21
CA ALA A 18 -20.15 1.64 7.97
C ALA A 18 -19.15 1.04 8.98
N ASN A 19 -19.35 -0.19 9.46
CA ASN A 19 -18.48 -0.81 10.46
C ASN A 19 -17.18 -1.37 9.86
N ASP A 20 -17.23 -1.92 8.64
CA ASP A 20 -16.05 -2.57 8.04
C ASP A 20 -14.94 -1.56 7.70
N ASP A 21 -15.28 -0.38 7.17
CA ASP A 21 -14.30 0.67 6.85
C ASP A 21 -13.60 1.21 8.12
N ASN A 22 -14.30 1.24 9.26
CA ASN A 22 -13.69 1.65 10.55
C ASN A 22 -12.68 0.62 11.06
N THR A 23 -12.93 -0.69 10.87
CA THR A 23 -11.98 -1.72 11.33
C THR A 23 -10.67 -1.73 10.54
N GLU A 24 -10.70 -1.46 9.22
CA GLU A 24 -9.49 -1.33 8.40
C GLU A 24 -8.65 -0.11 8.80
N ILE A 25 -9.31 0.99 9.21
CA ILE A 25 -8.67 2.22 9.69
C ILE A 25 -7.94 2.00 11.02
N GLU A 26 -8.39 1.06 11.85
CA GLU A 26 -7.75 0.75 13.14
C GLU A 26 -6.57 -0.25 13.01
N LEU A 27 -6.60 -1.15 12.03
CA LEU A 27 -5.56 -2.20 11.89
C LEU A 27 -4.23 -1.68 11.36
N THR A 28 -4.25 -0.78 10.39
CA THR A 28 -3.04 -0.22 9.77
C THR A 28 -2.11 0.44 10.79
N PRO A 29 -2.55 1.39 11.64
CA PRO A 29 -1.66 2.02 12.61
C PRO A 29 -1.14 1.06 13.68
N VAL A 30 -1.93 0.05 14.08
CA VAL A 30 -1.47 -0.99 15.01
C VAL A 30 -0.34 -1.81 14.39
N ILE A 31 -0.50 -2.22 13.13
CA ILE A 31 0.51 -3.00 12.41
C ILE A 31 1.76 -2.15 12.13
N THR A 32 1.60 -0.87 11.77
CA THR A 32 2.71 0.08 11.64
C THR A 32 3.51 0.15 12.95
N GLY A 33 2.83 0.35 14.09
CA GLY A 33 3.50 0.39 15.38
C GLY A 33 4.23 -0.91 15.72
N ILE A 34 3.66 -2.08 15.38
CA ILE A 34 4.35 -3.37 15.56
C ILE A 34 5.58 -3.44 14.66
N ILE A 35 5.45 -3.10 13.39
CA ILE A 35 6.53 -3.19 12.39
C ILE A 35 7.72 -2.30 12.77
N GLU A 36 7.45 -1.05 13.16
CA GLU A 36 8.48 -0.09 13.54
C GLU A 36 9.23 -0.51 14.80
N GLN A 37 8.52 -1.10 15.79
CA GLN A 37 9.09 -1.42 17.10
C GLN A 37 9.53 -2.88 17.27
N CYS A 38 9.35 -3.74 16.26
CA CYS A 38 9.74 -5.14 16.36
C CYS A 38 11.25 -5.37 16.15
N SER A 39 11.70 -6.55 16.59
CA SER A 39 13.06 -7.04 16.31
C SER A 39 13.22 -7.42 14.84
N SER A 40 14.47 -7.44 14.35
CA SER A 40 14.74 -7.76 12.94
C SER A 40 14.19 -9.12 12.52
N LYS A 41 14.15 -10.10 13.44
CA LYS A 41 13.60 -11.44 13.19
C LYS A 41 12.09 -11.43 12.98
N ILE A 42 11.35 -10.67 13.79
CA ILE A 42 9.89 -10.56 13.65
C ILE A 42 9.56 -9.81 12.36
N PHE A 43 10.28 -8.73 12.10
CA PHE A 43 10.11 -7.95 10.87
C PHE A 43 10.25 -8.82 9.61
N GLN A 44 11.29 -9.66 9.53
CA GLN A 44 11.52 -10.54 8.38
C GLN A 44 10.34 -11.49 8.14
N VAL A 45 9.76 -12.09 9.19
CA VAL A 45 8.61 -12.98 9.07
C VAL A 45 7.36 -12.23 8.58
N VAL A 46 7.14 -11.01 9.09
CA VAL A 46 6.01 -10.16 8.66
C VAL A 46 6.19 -9.73 7.20
N GLN A 47 7.37 -9.27 6.83
CA GLN A 47 7.73 -8.89 5.47
C GLN A 47 7.50 -10.06 4.52
N GLU A 48 8.06 -11.24 4.80
CA GLU A 48 7.91 -12.42 3.95
C GLU A 48 6.43 -12.81 3.78
N LYS A 49 5.63 -12.81 4.85
CA LYS A 49 4.21 -13.13 4.77
C LYS A 49 3.44 -12.15 3.89
N ILE A 50 3.68 -10.85 4.04
CA ILE A 50 2.96 -9.82 3.26
C ILE A 50 3.41 -9.87 1.79
N MET A 51 4.69 -10.10 1.53
CA MET A 51 5.23 -10.29 0.18
C MET A 51 4.64 -11.51 -0.52
N ASN A 52 4.63 -12.66 0.16
CA ASN A 52 4.02 -13.87 -0.36
C ASN A 52 2.52 -13.69 -0.61
N PHE A 53 1.86 -12.92 0.26
CA PHE A 53 0.45 -12.61 0.06
C PHE A 53 0.25 -11.76 -1.19
N LEU A 54 1.04 -10.70 -1.43
CA LEU A 54 0.97 -9.88 -2.65
C LEU A 54 1.20 -10.68 -3.94
N ALA A 55 2.05 -11.70 -3.90
CA ALA A 55 2.33 -12.58 -5.04
C ALA A 55 1.18 -13.55 -5.36
N ALA A 56 0.28 -13.84 -4.42
CA ALA A 56 -0.64 -14.98 -4.47
C ALA A 56 -1.94 -14.80 -5.29
N SER A 57 -2.05 -13.81 -6.19
CA SER A 57 -3.15 -13.62 -7.18
C SER A 57 -4.31 -12.69 -6.75
N SER A 58 -5.24 -12.44 -7.70
CA SER A 58 -6.28 -11.39 -7.69
C SER A 58 -7.06 -11.26 -6.38
N PHE A 59 -7.09 -10.04 -5.84
CA PHE A 59 -7.80 -9.72 -4.62
C PHE A 59 -9.12 -9.01 -4.90
N THR A 60 -10.05 -9.12 -3.95
CA THR A 60 -11.20 -8.21 -3.91
C THR A 60 -10.71 -6.76 -3.68
N PRO A 61 -11.50 -5.74 -4.09
CA PRO A 61 -11.10 -4.34 -3.90
C PRO A 61 -10.79 -3.95 -2.44
N ARG A 62 -11.43 -4.59 -1.47
CA ARG A 62 -11.18 -4.36 -0.03
C ARG A 62 -9.82 -4.90 0.40
N VAL A 63 -9.55 -6.18 0.10
CA VAL A 63 -8.25 -6.81 0.42
C VAL A 63 -7.11 -6.10 -0.28
N SER A 64 -7.32 -5.69 -1.53
CA SER A 64 -6.40 -4.87 -2.31
C SER A 64 -5.99 -3.58 -1.59
N LYS A 65 -6.97 -2.85 -1.03
CA LYS A 65 -6.74 -1.61 -0.28
C LYS A 65 -5.96 -1.88 1.00
N LEU A 66 -6.41 -2.81 1.82
CA LEU A 66 -5.74 -3.18 3.08
C LEU A 66 -4.28 -3.57 2.83
N LEU A 67 -4.01 -4.44 1.84
CA LEU A 67 -2.64 -4.83 1.50
C LEU A 67 -1.77 -3.65 1.08
N THR A 68 -2.34 -2.72 0.32
CA THR A 68 -1.62 -1.54 -0.15
C THR A 68 -1.24 -0.62 1.02
N ASP A 69 -2.11 -0.55 2.03
CA ASP A 69 -1.83 0.21 3.25
C ASP A 69 -0.82 -0.50 4.17
N LEU A 70 -0.82 -1.84 4.21
CA LEU A 70 0.17 -2.62 4.95
C LEU A 70 1.57 -2.61 4.32
N VAL A 71 1.70 -2.37 3.02
CA VAL A 71 3.00 -2.25 2.35
C VAL A 71 3.77 -1.02 2.83
N GLN A 72 3.07 0.05 3.17
CA GLN A 72 3.70 1.31 3.57
C GLN A 72 4.65 1.18 4.77
N PRO A 73 4.25 0.65 5.94
CA PRO A 73 5.16 0.52 7.08
C PRO A 73 6.35 -0.41 6.81
N ILE A 74 6.17 -1.45 5.99
CA ILE A 74 7.26 -2.36 5.59
C ILE A 74 8.26 -1.63 4.70
N LEU A 75 7.76 -0.81 3.78
CA LEU A 75 8.55 0.00 2.86
C LEU A 75 9.36 1.07 3.60
N GLU A 76 8.77 1.70 4.62
CA GLU A 76 9.44 2.69 5.46
C GLU A 76 10.55 2.04 6.31
N THR A 77 10.30 0.83 6.83
CA THR A 77 11.27 0.11 7.69
C THR A 77 12.42 -0.52 6.91
N ASN A 78 12.13 -1.15 5.76
CA ASN A 78 13.14 -1.78 4.91
C ASN A 78 12.87 -1.49 3.42
N PRO A 79 13.18 -0.27 2.94
CA PRO A 79 12.88 0.13 1.57
C PRO A 79 13.65 -0.69 0.52
N ILE A 80 14.89 -1.08 0.82
CA ILE A 80 15.77 -1.74 -0.17
C ILE A 80 15.23 -3.11 -0.55
N GLU A 81 15.03 -4.00 0.43
CA GLU A 81 14.52 -5.36 0.14
C GLU A 81 13.06 -5.32 -0.31
N THR A 82 12.26 -4.39 0.22
CA THR A 82 10.85 -4.27 -0.16
C THR A 82 10.68 -3.86 -1.62
N LEU A 83 11.42 -2.83 -2.06
CA LEU A 83 11.40 -2.39 -3.46
C LEU A 83 11.93 -3.47 -4.40
N LYS A 84 13.01 -4.15 -4.02
CA LYS A 84 13.64 -5.21 -4.83
C LYS A 84 12.66 -6.30 -5.23
N TYR A 85 11.72 -6.64 -4.35
CA TYR A 85 10.71 -7.64 -4.64
C TYR A 85 9.48 -7.05 -5.33
N ILE A 86 8.87 -5.98 -4.79
CA ILE A 86 7.55 -5.51 -5.24
C ILE A 86 7.64 -4.60 -6.47
N MET A 87 8.67 -3.75 -6.58
CA MET A 87 8.74 -2.74 -7.63
C MET A 87 8.78 -3.34 -9.04
N PRO A 88 9.67 -4.31 -9.36
CA PRO A 88 9.69 -4.91 -10.69
C PRO A 88 8.39 -5.61 -11.05
N GLN A 89 7.83 -6.40 -10.12
CA GLN A 89 6.57 -7.13 -10.31
C GLN A 89 5.39 -6.20 -10.58
N THR A 90 5.31 -5.09 -9.84
CA THR A 90 4.24 -4.11 -10.01
C THR A 90 4.37 -3.40 -11.35
N CYS A 91 5.57 -2.98 -11.73
CA CYS A 91 5.82 -2.32 -13.01
C CYS A 91 5.50 -3.27 -14.19
N GLU A 92 5.99 -4.51 -14.15
CA GLU A 92 5.75 -5.51 -15.20
C GLU A 92 4.25 -5.82 -15.35
N ARG A 93 3.52 -5.94 -14.23
CA ARG A 93 2.07 -6.17 -14.26
C ARG A 93 1.31 -5.00 -14.88
N ILE A 94 1.69 -3.76 -14.57
CA ILE A 94 1.12 -2.56 -15.20
C ILE A 94 1.40 -2.57 -16.70
N GLU A 95 2.65 -2.81 -17.11
CA GLU A 95 3.02 -2.83 -18.53
C GLU A 95 2.25 -3.90 -19.31
N LYS A 96 2.08 -5.09 -18.72
CA LYS A 96 1.31 -6.18 -19.32
C LYS A 96 -0.16 -5.82 -19.50
N ILE A 97 -0.82 -5.31 -18.45
CA ILE A 97 -2.24 -4.91 -18.53
C ILE A 97 -2.43 -3.78 -19.55
N MET A 98 -1.51 -2.82 -19.59
CA MET A 98 -1.54 -1.72 -20.56
C MET A 98 -1.35 -2.20 -22.00
N HIS A 99 -0.50 -3.19 -22.24
CA HIS A 99 -0.31 -3.78 -23.57
C HIS A 99 -1.55 -4.57 -24.02
N ASP A 100 -2.14 -5.37 -23.14
CA ASP A 100 -3.24 -6.26 -23.48
C ASP A 100 -4.58 -5.52 -23.66
N SER A 101 -4.76 -4.38 -22.97
CA SER A 101 -6.02 -3.63 -22.91
C SER A 101 -5.90 -2.18 -23.44
N GLU A 102 -4.87 -1.88 -24.24
CA GLU A 102 -4.53 -0.52 -24.69
C GLU A 102 -5.74 0.22 -25.28
N ALA A 103 -6.44 -0.38 -26.25
CA ALA A 103 -7.59 0.26 -26.90
C ALA A 103 -8.73 0.58 -25.92
N THR A 104 -9.00 -0.30 -24.96
CA THR A 104 -10.10 -0.15 -24.00
C THR A 104 -9.77 0.85 -22.91
N ILE A 105 -8.56 0.83 -22.34
CA ILE A 105 -8.14 1.76 -21.29
C ILE A 105 -8.09 3.22 -21.80
N LEU A 106 -7.80 3.39 -23.09
CA LEU A 106 -7.72 4.67 -23.77
C LEU A 106 -9.06 5.18 -24.33
N THR A 107 -10.13 4.38 -24.33
CA THR A 107 -11.41 4.78 -24.94
C THR A 107 -12.64 4.52 -24.07
N ASP A 108 -12.55 3.58 -23.14
CA ASP A 108 -13.64 3.19 -22.24
C ASP A 108 -13.50 3.90 -20.88
N HIS A 109 -14.61 4.44 -20.39
CA HIS A 109 -14.70 4.99 -19.04
C HIS A 109 -14.86 3.88 -17.98
N LYS A 110 -15.14 2.64 -18.38
CA LYS A 110 -15.18 1.47 -17.50
C LYS A 110 -13.74 1.02 -17.22
N GLY A 111 -13.16 1.56 -16.17
CA GLY A 111 -11.77 1.29 -15.80
C GLY A 111 -11.50 -0.16 -15.41
N ASP A 112 -10.26 -0.58 -15.64
CA ASP A 112 -9.74 -1.85 -15.15
C ASP A 112 -9.42 -1.75 -13.64
N MET A 113 -10.08 -2.58 -12.83
CA MET A 113 -9.91 -2.59 -11.37
C MET A 113 -8.51 -3.06 -10.96
N GLU A 114 -7.96 -4.03 -11.68
CA GLU A 114 -6.63 -4.58 -11.43
C GLU A 114 -5.55 -3.56 -11.78
N LEU A 115 -5.67 -2.89 -12.93
CA LEU A 115 -4.80 -1.77 -13.28
C LEU A 115 -4.87 -0.67 -12.23
N THR A 116 -6.07 -0.25 -11.85
CA THR A 116 -6.25 0.81 -10.85
C THR A 116 -5.57 0.44 -9.54
N TRP A 117 -5.73 -0.80 -9.07
CA TRP A 117 -5.04 -1.25 -7.87
C TRP A 117 -3.52 -1.27 -8.03
N CYS A 118 -2.99 -1.80 -9.14
CA CYS A 118 -1.55 -1.80 -9.40
C CYS A 118 -0.97 -0.37 -9.41
N LEU A 119 -1.71 0.59 -9.95
CA LEU A 119 -1.33 2.00 -9.95
C LEU A 119 -1.38 2.63 -8.55
N VAL A 120 -2.33 2.25 -7.71
CA VAL A 120 -2.38 2.68 -6.30
C VAL A 120 -1.22 2.07 -5.52
N LEU A 121 -0.91 0.78 -5.71
CA LEU A 121 0.26 0.14 -5.12
C LEU A 121 1.56 0.82 -5.57
N PHE A 122 1.72 1.03 -6.88
CA PHE A 122 2.85 1.78 -7.45
C PHE A 122 2.98 3.17 -6.81
N SER A 123 1.87 3.91 -6.69
CA SER A 123 1.85 5.20 -6.01
C SER A 123 2.35 5.14 -4.57
N LYS A 124 2.02 4.07 -3.82
CA LYS A 124 2.56 3.86 -2.47
C LYS A 124 4.05 3.56 -2.49
N LEU A 125 4.53 2.71 -3.41
CA LEU A 125 5.95 2.37 -3.52
C LEU A 125 6.82 3.61 -3.78
N LEU A 126 6.30 4.61 -4.50
CA LEU A 126 7.01 5.87 -4.75
C LEU A 126 7.11 6.78 -3.53
N GLN A 127 6.54 6.42 -2.37
CA GLN A 127 6.79 7.10 -1.09
C GLN A 127 8.07 6.58 -0.41
N ALA A 128 8.73 5.55 -0.95
CA ALA A 128 10.00 5.08 -0.43
C ALA A 128 11.09 6.18 -0.45
N ARG A 129 12.20 5.87 0.21
CA ARG A 129 13.38 6.74 0.26
C ARG A 129 13.89 7.05 -1.15
N GLY A 130 14.10 8.32 -1.45
CA GLY A 130 14.40 8.81 -2.79
C GLY A 130 15.66 8.20 -3.40
N ASP A 131 16.71 8.02 -2.60
CA ASP A 131 17.96 7.35 -2.99
C ASP A 131 17.72 5.90 -3.44
N THR A 132 16.86 5.16 -2.74
CA THR A 132 16.49 3.77 -3.10
C THR A 132 15.64 3.71 -4.36
N LEU A 133 14.79 4.71 -4.60
CA LEU A 133 13.94 4.79 -5.81
C LEU A 133 14.75 5.02 -7.08
N LEU A 134 15.89 5.72 -7.00
CA LEU A 134 16.72 6.03 -8.17
C LEU A 134 17.24 4.78 -8.89
N VAL A 135 17.40 3.66 -8.17
CA VAL A 135 17.78 2.36 -8.74
C VAL A 135 16.75 1.89 -9.78
N TYR A 136 15.47 2.22 -9.59
CA TYR A 136 14.35 1.81 -10.43
C TYR A 136 13.88 2.89 -11.41
N LYS A 137 14.63 3.99 -11.55
CA LYS A 137 14.32 5.11 -12.46
C LYS A 137 13.79 4.68 -13.84
N PRO A 138 14.44 3.77 -14.60
CA PRO A 138 13.94 3.41 -15.94
C PRO A 138 12.55 2.77 -15.91
N MET A 139 12.27 1.90 -14.92
CA MET A 139 10.96 1.25 -14.76
C MET A 139 9.89 2.28 -14.38
N ILE A 140 10.21 3.15 -13.42
CA ILE A 140 9.30 4.20 -12.96
C ILE A 140 8.89 5.12 -14.13
N LEU A 141 9.87 5.56 -14.93
CA LEU A 141 9.61 6.43 -16.07
C LEU A 141 8.83 5.72 -17.19
N SER A 142 9.09 4.43 -17.41
CA SER A 142 8.33 3.61 -18.37
C SER A 142 6.83 3.57 -18.01
N VAL A 143 6.51 3.31 -16.73
CA VAL A 143 5.12 3.30 -16.24
C VAL A 143 4.47 4.67 -16.45
N PHE A 144 5.13 5.77 -16.08
CA PHE A 144 4.56 7.11 -16.31
C PHE A 144 4.31 7.40 -17.80
N HIS A 145 5.25 7.02 -18.67
CA HIS A 145 5.12 7.24 -20.10
C HIS A 145 3.92 6.49 -20.69
N ARG A 146 3.74 5.22 -20.32
CA ARG A 146 2.61 4.40 -20.81
C ARG A 146 1.27 4.85 -20.25
N CYS A 147 1.22 5.26 -18.98
CA CYS A 147 -0.02 5.57 -18.29
C CYS A 147 -0.51 7.02 -18.47
N ILE A 148 0.24 7.88 -19.15
CA ILE A 148 -0.14 9.30 -19.34
C ILE A 148 -1.44 9.48 -20.14
N HIS A 149 -1.77 8.51 -21.00
CA HIS A 149 -2.93 8.57 -21.89
C HIS A 149 -4.21 7.94 -21.28
N ILE A 150 -4.14 7.42 -20.05
CA ILE A 150 -5.30 6.79 -19.40
C ILE A 150 -6.41 7.83 -19.20
N ILE A 151 -7.62 7.51 -19.68
CA ILE A 151 -8.79 8.40 -19.57
C ILE A 151 -9.58 8.11 -18.28
N HIS A 152 -9.52 6.89 -17.76
CA HIS A 152 -10.27 6.50 -16.56
C HIS A 152 -9.82 7.29 -15.33
N LYS A 153 -10.77 8.03 -14.73
CA LYS A 153 -10.53 9.01 -13.65
C LYS A 153 -9.73 8.44 -12.47
N LYS A 154 -10.13 7.31 -11.88
CA LYS A 154 -9.47 6.77 -10.68
C LYS A 154 -8.04 6.32 -10.96
N SER A 155 -7.81 5.72 -12.13
CA SER A 155 -6.47 5.30 -12.56
C SER A 155 -5.57 6.50 -12.82
N TYR A 156 -6.11 7.55 -13.46
CA TYR A 156 -5.39 8.80 -13.68
C TYR A 156 -5.07 9.51 -12.36
N GLU A 157 -6.00 9.54 -11.39
CA GLU A 157 -5.74 10.04 -10.04
C GLU A 157 -4.62 9.25 -9.34
N ALA A 158 -4.57 7.92 -9.50
CA ALA A 158 -3.50 7.10 -8.94
C ALA A 158 -2.12 7.45 -9.55
N ILE A 159 -2.05 7.69 -10.86
CA ILE A 159 -0.82 8.16 -11.54
C ILE A 159 -0.43 9.57 -11.09
N ALA A 160 -1.38 10.49 -10.97
CA ALA A 160 -1.10 11.83 -10.48
C ALA A 160 -0.56 11.80 -9.04
N ASN A 161 -1.13 10.95 -8.18
CA ASN A 161 -0.62 10.72 -6.83
C ASN A 161 0.77 10.07 -6.86
N ALA A 162 1.02 9.13 -7.78
CA ALA A 162 2.33 8.52 -7.95
C ALA A 162 3.40 9.58 -8.31
N ALA A 163 3.10 10.48 -9.25
CA ALA A 163 3.99 11.58 -9.61
C ALA A 163 4.26 12.53 -8.43
N LYS A 164 3.21 12.88 -7.68
CA LYS A 164 3.32 13.68 -6.45
C LYS A 164 4.21 13.01 -5.41
N ASN A 165 4.03 11.71 -5.19
CA ASN A 165 4.82 10.95 -4.21
C ASN A 165 6.29 10.85 -4.63
N LEU A 166 6.56 10.56 -5.90
CA LEU A 166 7.93 10.56 -6.44
C LEU A 166 8.62 11.91 -6.22
N LEU A 167 7.95 13.02 -6.57
CA LEU A 167 8.50 14.35 -6.37
C LEU A 167 8.77 14.62 -4.89
N LYS A 168 7.85 14.27 -3.99
CA LYS A 168 8.07 14.39 -2.54
C LYS A 168 9.29 13.59 -2.08
N SER A 169 9.37 12.31 -2.43
CA SER A 169 10.48 11.44 -2.01
C SER A 169 11.84 11.93 -2.51
N LEU A 170 11.89 12.64 -3.63
CA LEU A 170 13.13 13.19 -4.21
C LEU A 170 13.45 14.62 -3.80
N SER A 171 12.50 15.40 -3.28
CA SER A 171 12.68 16.83 -3.02
C SER A 171 12.48 17.27 -1.58
N TYR A 172 11.79 16.46 -0.76
CA TYR A 172 11.51 16.81 0.64
C TYR A 172 12.62 16.31 1.57
N VAL A 173 12.78 16.99 2.70
CA VAL A 173 13.49 16.47 3.88
C VAL A 173 12.46 15.78 4.76
N TYR A 174 12.69 14.50 5.09
CA TYR A 174 11.79 13.68 5.90
C TYR A 174 12.59 12.71 6.80
N PRO A 175 12.01 12.27 7.93
CA PRO A 175 12.64 11.25 8.77
C PRO A 175 12.74 9.91 8.04
N ILE A 176 13.82 9.18 8.32
CA ILE A 176 14.11 7.86 7.73
C ILE A 176 14.05 6.72 8.75
N ASP A 177 13.86 7.05 10.02
CA ASP A 177 13.71 6.11 11.13
C ASP A 177 12.64 6.64 12.09
N TYR A 178 11.74 5.75 12.48
CA TYR A 178 10.58 6.01 13.35
C TYR A 178 10.63 5.18 14.64
N ARG A 179 11.76 4.51 14.92
CA ARG A 179 11.96 3.75 16.15
C ARG A 179 11.97 4.64 17.39
N LEU A 180 11.36 4.15 18.47
CA LEU A 180 11.30 4.86 19.75
C LEU A 180 12.65 4.85 20.50
N THR A 181 13.50 3.86 20.22
CA THR A 181 14.82 3.71 20.83
C THR A 181 15.90 3.74 19.77
N VAL A 182 16.96 4.52 20.02
CA VAL A 182 18.18 4.52 19.20
C VAL A 182 19.01 3.25 19.45
N GLU A 183 18.79 2.60 20.58
CA GLU A 183 19.44 1.35 20.95
C GLU A 183 19.00 0.21 20.03
N ASN A 184 19.97 -0.63 19.66
CA ASN A 184 19.70 -1.80 18.86
C ASN A 184 18.90 -2.82 19.69
N ILE A 185 17.62 -2.96 19.39
CA ILE A 185 16.71 -3.96 19.99
C ILE A 185 17.28 -5.39 19.84
N ASP A 186 18.08 -5.64 18.80
CA ASP A 186 18.73 -6.93 18.56
C ASP A 186 20.09 -7.08 19.28
N GLY A 187 20.56 -6.03 19.97
CA GLY A 187 21.77 -6.05 20.77
C GLY A 187 21.58 -6.81 22.09
N PRO A 188 22.63 -7.45 22.63
CA PRO A 188 22.56 -7.98 23.99
C PRO A 188 22.30 -6.82 24.96
N PHE A 189 21.44 -7.03 25.95
CA PHE A 189 21.26 -6.07 27.04
C PHE A 189 22.62 -5.84 27.70
N SER A 190 23.18 -4.63 27.55
CA SER A 190 24.29 -4.20 28.39
C SER A 190 23.70 -3.86 29.74
N ASP A 191 24.00 -4.67 30.75
CA ASP A 191 23.57 -4.44 32.14
C ASP A 191 23.92 -3.00 32.58
N PHE A 192 22.99 -2.38 33.32
CA PHE A 192 23.16 -1.06 33.94
C PHE A 192 24.18 -1.09 35.08
#